data_AF-A0AA37S013-F1
#
_entry.id   AF-A0AA37S013-F1
#
_cell.length_a   1.000
_cell.length_b   1.000
_cell.length_c   1.000
_cell.angle_alpha   90.00
_cell.angle_beta   90.00
_cell.angle_gamma   90.00
#
_symmetry.space_group_name_H-M   'P 1'
#
loop_
_entity.id
_entity.type
_entity.pdbx_description
1 polymer ?
#
loop_
_entity_poly.entity_id
_entity_poly.type
_entity_poly.pdbx_seq_one_letter_code
_entity_poly.pdbx_strand_id
1 'polypeptide(L)'
;MDMDMDMDMDMDMDMDMDMDMDMDMDMEEPIISHDMQLKKQFTELNNLKKQRAAVLANIRILQKEKADKEGLTRQSLSDEQLYYLISLALNEPAPATKILRACANEFQQDESWCNKVIRFSPLNEQVTRVFHKLEADSNPHLIGLLKNRLFSKQRLLACSDYRSFLNLLKKWLQLLAMVTQKDADLESLHLLNVELKEELNRKSSCLLMIKQGEPKTHAALLKKEIPSMTYKAISKAVGLSRQTVAKHIDKA
;
A
#
# COMPACT_ATOMS: atom_id res chain seq x y z
N MET A 1 40.78 -13.31 -53.41
CA MET A 1 40.60 -14.70 -53.86
C MET A 1 39.31 -15.19 -53.24
N ASP A 2 38.66 -16.10 -53.95
CA ASP A 2 37.40 -16.75 -53.59
C ASP A 2 36.19 -15.78 -53.63
N MET A 3 35.11 -15.97 -54.40
CA MET A 3 34.32 -17.17 -54.79
C MET A 3 33.53 -17.78 -53.62
N ASP A 4 32.29 -18.28 -53.75
CA ASP A 4 31.12 -18.07 -54.65
C ASP A 4 29.89 -18.63 -53.83
N MET A 5 28.62 -18.78 -54.23
CA MET A 5 27.83 -18.73 -55.48
C MET A 5 26.42 -18.19 -55.18
N ASP A 6 25.64 -17.85 -56.21
CA ASP A 6 24.17 -17.67 -56.13
C ASP A 6 23.42 -19.01 -55.91
N MET A 7 22.15 -18.94 -55.47
CA MET A 7 21.11 -19.93 -55.84
C MET A 7 19.72 -19.27 -55.89
N ASP A 8 19.05 -19.46 -57.03
CA ASP A 8 17.66 -19.07 -57.30
C ASP A 8 16.66 -20.14 -56.81
N MET A 9 15.45 -20.13 -57.40
CA MET A 9 14.39 -21.14 -57.38
C MET A 9 13.40 -21.13 -56.18
N ASP A 10 12.08 -21.20 -56.40
CA ASP A 10 11.32 -20.88 -57.62
C ASP A 10 9.82 -20.62 -57.31
N MET A 11 8.99 -20.66 -58.35
CA MET A 11 7.51 -20.70 -58.43
C MET A 11 6.82 -21.55 -57.32
N ASP A 12 5.52 -21.38 -57.04
CA ASP A 12 4.43 -21.73 -57.96
C ASP A 12 3.26 -20.72 -58.04
N MET A 13 2.59 -20.72 -59.20
CA MET A 13 1.20 -20.26 -59.34
C MET A 13 0.28 -21.46 -59.22
N ASP A 14 -0.86 -21.30 -58.55
CA ASP A 14 -2.07 -22.07 -58.86
C ASP A 14 -3.23 -21.10 -59.14
N MET A 15 -3.84 -21.24 -60.31
CA MET A 15 -5.15 -20.69 -60.62
C MET A 15 -6.16 -21.83 -60.58
N ASP A 16 -7.15 -21.74 -59.69
CA ASP A 16 -8.44 -22.41 -59.86
C ASP A 16 -9.51 -21.33 -59.62
N MET A 17 -10.19 -20.86 -60.68
CA MET A 17 -11.32 -21.50 -61.38
C MET A 17 -12.63 -21.13 -60.70
N ASP A 18 -13.37 -20.23 -61.34
CA ASP A 18 -14.65 -19.73 -60.86
C ASP A 18 -15.74 -20.82 -60.91
N MET A 19 -16.61 -20.85 -59.90
CA MET A 19 -17.94 -21.44 -60.00
C MET A 19 -18.97 -20.49 -59.38
N ASP A 20 -19.35 -19.49 -60.17
CA ASP A 20 -20.60 -18.76 -59.96
C ASP A 20 -21.77 -19.72 -60.23
N MET A 21 -22.15 -20.50 -59.21
CA MET A 21 -23.44 -21.18 -59.18
C MET A 21 -24.50 -20.22 -58.64
N ASP A 22 -25.07 -19.43 -59.53
CA ASP A 22 -26.32 -18.70 -59.31
C ASP A 22 -27.48 -19.71 -59.11
N MET A 23 -27.55 -20.30 -57.93
CA MET A 23 -28.74 -20.98 -57.45
C MET A 23 -29.70 -19.95 -56.87
N ASP A 24 -30.57 -19.41 -57.73
CA ASP A 24 -31.79 -18.71 -57.36
C ASP A 24 -32.73 -19.66 -56.60
N MET A 25 -32.44 -19.85 -55.31
CA MET A 25 -33.40 -20.38 -54.34
C MET A 25 -34.18 -19.21 -53.76
N ASP A 26 -35.36 -18.96 -54.32
CA ASP A 26 -36.47 -18.22 -53.69
C ASP A 26 -36.91 -18.94 -52.41
N MET A 27 -36.11 -18.79 -51.35
CA MET A 27 -36.31 -19.35 -50.03
C MET A 27 -36.54 -18.19 -49.06
N GLU A 28 -37.84 -18.01 -48.76
CA GLU A 28 -38.47 -17.14 -47.75
C GLU A 28 -37.51 -16.45 -46.78
N GLU A 29 -37.61 -15.11 -46.64
CA GLU A 29 -36.80 -14.28 -45.72
C GLU A 29 -36.46 -15.04 -44.43
N PRO A 30 -35.23 -15.58 -44.29
CA PRO A 30 -34.91 -16.34 -43.11
C PRO A 30 -34.95 -15.36 -41.95
N ILE A 31 -35.75 -15.66 -40.93
CA ILE A 31 -35.76 -14.89 -39.69
C ILE A 31 -34.39 -15.13 -39.04
N ILE A 32 -33.39 -14.35 -39.45
CA ILE A 32 -32.05 -14.32 -38.88
C ILE A 32 -32.27 -13.86 -37.45
N SER A 33 -32.39 -14.83 -36.54
CA SER A 33 -32.81 -14.57 -35.17
C SER A 33 -31.92 -13.47 -34.59
N HIS A 34 -32.52 -12.52 -33.86
CA HIS A 34 -31.75 -11.37 -33.38
C HIS A 34 -30.53 -11.81 -32.55
N ASP A 35 -30.59 -12.97 -31.90
CA ASP A 35 -29.43 -13.67 -31.30
C ASP A 35 -28.25 -13.90 -32.26
N MET A 36 -28.50 -14.27 -33.52
CA MET A 36 -27.44 -14.47 -34.53
C MET A 36 -26.80 -13.15 -34.95
N GLN A 37 -27.61 -12.09 -35.13
CA GLN A 37 -27.10 -10.75 -35.42
C GLN A 37 -26.34 -10.16 -34.23
N LEU A 38 -26.89 -10.29 -33.01
CA LEU A 38 -26.24 -9.91 -31.75
C LEU A 38 -24.92 -10.66 -31.54
N LYS A 39 -24.86 -11.96 -31.84
CA LYS A 39 -23.60 -12.75 -31.77
C LYS A 39 -22.55 -12.21 -32.75
N LYS A 40 -22.92 -11.89 -34.00
CA LYS A 40 -22.02 -11.25 -34.98
C LYS A 40 -21.52 -9.89 -34.46
N GLN A 41 -22.42 -9.02 -33.98
CA GLN A 41 -22.03 -7.73 -33.41
C GLN A 41 -21.12 -7.88 -32.18
N PHE A 42 -21.35 -8.85 -31.30
CA PHE A 42 -20.48 -9.12 -30.16
C PHE A 42 -19.09 -9.64 -30.56
N THR A 43 -18.97 -10.46 -31.62
CA THR A 43 -17.65 -10.88 -32.13
C THR A 43 -16.91 -9.73 -32.80
N GLU A 44 -17.58 -8.88 -33.57
CA GLU A 44 -17.03 -7.64 -34.13
C GLU A 44 -16.54 -6.68 -33.03
N LEU A 45 -17.37 -6.40 -32.02
CA LEU A 45 -17.04 -5.52 -30.89
C LEU A 45 -15.84 -6.05 -30.09
N ASN A 46 -15.70 -7.38 -29.96
CA ASN A 46 -14.52 -8.00 -29.35
C ASN A 46 -13.28 -7.94 -30.25
N ASN A 47 -13.42 -8.04 -31.58
CA ASN A 47 -12.32 -7.85 -32.51
C ASN A 47 -11.86 -6.39 -32.56
N LEU A 48 -12.78 -5.42 -32.56
CA LEU A 48 -12.50 -3.99 -32.42
C LEU A 48 -11.78 -3.67 -31.09
N LYS A 49 -12.14 -4.33 -29.98
CA LYS A 49 -11.39 -4.24 -28.71
C LYS A 49 -9.96 -4.75 -28.84
N LYS A 50 -9.73 -5.89 -29.51
CA LYS A 50 -8.39 -6.43 -29.79
C LYS A 50 -7.57 -5.48 -30.67
N GLN A 51 -8.15 -4.99 -31.77
CA GLN A 51 -7.52 -4.02 -32.67
C GLN A 51 -7.17 -2.72 -31.92
N ARG A 52 -8.08 -2.17 -31.11
CA ARG A 52 -7.80 -1.00 -30.26
C ARG A 52 -6.63 -1.25 -29.30
N ALA A 53 -6.54 -2.44 -28.70
CA ALA A 53 -5.43 -2.81 -27.82
C ALA A 53 -4.09 -2.88 -28.59
N ALA A 54 -4.09 -3.45 -29.79
CA ALA A 54 -2.91 -3.50 -30.67
C ALA A 54 -2.48 -2.10 -31.13
N VAL A 55 -3.42 -1.23 -31.56
CA VAL A 55 -3.14 0.17 -31.92
C VAL A 55 -2.56 0.94 -30.73
N LEU A 56 -3.09 0.74 -29.52
CA LEU A 56 -2.53 1.35 -28.30
C LEU A 56 -1.13 0.81 -27.93
N ALA A 57 -0.79 -0.42 -28.31
CA ALA A 57 0.57 -0.94 -28.19
C ALA A 57 1.51 -0.32 -29.23
N ASN A 58 1.08 -0.25 -30.50
CA ASN A 58 1.85 0.36 -31.59
C ASN A 58 2.11 1.85 -31.35
N ILE A 59 1.14 2.60 -30.82
CA ILE A 59 1.33 3.99 -30.41
C ILE A 59 2.42 4.11 -29.33
N ARG A 60 2.50 3.19 -28.36
CA ARG A 60 3.57 3.20 -27.33
C ARG A 60 4.93 2.86 -27.93
N ILE A 61 5.00 1.95 -28.90
CA ILE A 61 6.23 1.60 -29.63
C ILE A 61 6.71 2.81 -30.44
N LEU A 62 5.83 3.44 -31.23
CA LEU A 62 6.14 4.67 -31.98
C LEU A 62 6.52 5.85 -31.07
N GLN A 63 5.90 5.99 -29.89
CA GLN A 63 6.30 6.98 -28.88
C GLN A 63 7.65 6.67 -28.20
N LYS A 64 8.08 5.40 -28.21
CA LYS A 64 9.42 5.01 -27.77
C LYS A 64 10.43 5.31 -28.87
N GLU A 65 10.21 4.77 -30.08
CA GLU A 65 11.07 5.02 -31.25
C GLU A 65 11.23 6.50 -31.56
N LYS A 66 10.15 7.30 -31.45
CA LYS A 66 10.24 8.75 -31.65
C LYS A 66 11.16 9.41 -30.62
N ALA A 67 11.07 9.03 -29.35
CA ALA A 67 11.94 9.57 -28.31
C ALA A 67 13.40 9.08 -28.46
N ASP A 68 13.58 7.84 -28.94
CA ASP A 68 14.91 7.28 -29.26
C ASP A 68 15.52 8.01 -30.49
N LYS A 69 14.71 8.32 -31.53
CA LYS A 69 15.09 9.08 -32.75
C LYS A 69 15.29 10.59 -32.50
N GLU A 70 14.56 11.18 -31.56
CA GLU A 70 14.74 12.59 -31.12
C GLU A 70 16.03 12.79 -30.30
N GLY A 71 16.81 11.73 -30.04
CA GLY A 71 18.09 11.84 -29.36
C GLY A 71 17.96 12.27 -27.91
N LEU A 72 17.01 11.64 -27.17
CA LEU A 72 16.66 11.84 -25.74
C LEU A 72 17.78 12.46 -24.87
N THR A 73 17.91 13.79 -24.92
CA THR A 73 18.88 14.53 -24.10
C THR A 73 18.51 14.32 -22.63
N ARG A 74 19.46 13.82 -21.83
CA ARG A 74 19.24 13.45 -20.43
C ARG A 74 18.86 14.67 -19.60
N GLN A 75 17.56 14.90 -19.44
CA GLN A 75 17.02 16.02 -18.70
C GLN A 75 17.18 15.76 -17.20
N SER A 76 18.30 16.24 -16.66
CA SER A 76 18.66 16.15 -15.24
C SER A 76 17.88 17.15 -14.41
N LEU A 77 17.48 16.75 -13.20
CA LEU A 77 16.98 17.69 -12.20
C LEU A 77 18.12 18.54 -11.63
N SER A 78 17.85 19.79 -11.27
CA SER A 78 18.73 20.52 -10.35
C SER A 78 18.66 19.91 -8.94
N ASP A 79 19.66 20.17 -8.09
CA ASP A 79 19.63 19.72 -6.69
C ASP A 79 18.39 20.29 -5.94
N GLU A 80 17.90 21.48 -6.32
CA GLU A 80 16.67 22.09 -5.78
C GLU A 80 15.40 21.37 -6.26
N GLN A 81 15.28 21.07 -7.56
CA GLN A 81 14.17 20.31 -8.12
C GLN A 81 14.12 18.90 -7.52
N LEU A 82 15.28 18.27 -7.31
CA LEU A 82 15.39 16.96 -6.66
C LEU A 82 15.02 17.02 -5.17
N TYR A 83 15.43 18.08 -4.46
CA TYR A 83 15.03 18.33 -3.07
C TYR A 83 13.53 18.52 -2.93
N TYR A 84 12.90 19.35 -3.77
CA TYR A 84 11.45 19.56 -3.76
C TYR A 84 10.70 18.28 -4.14
N LEU A 85 11.16 17.55 -5.18
CA LEU A 85 10.57 16.28 -5.60
C LEU A 85 10.60 15.22 -4.48
N ILE A 86 11.72 15.08 -3.76
CA ILE A 86 11.84 14.14 -2.65
C ILE A 86 11.02 14.62 -1.44
N SER A 87 10.97 15.92 -1.17
CA SER A 87 10.12 16.50 -0.11
C SER A 87 8.65 16.20 -0.35
N LEU A 88 8.14 16.44 -1.57
CA LEU A 88 6.78 16.06 -1.95
C LEU A 88 6.56 14.54 -1.84
N ALA A 89 7.51 13.73 -2.28
CA ALA A 89 7.40 12.27 -2.24
C ALA A 89 7.36 11.71 -0.82
N LEU A 90 8.04 12.37 0.14
CA LEU A 90 8.04 12.03 1.56
C LEU A 90 6.77 12.49 2.28
N ASN A 91 6.21 13.64 1.88
CA ASN A 91 5.02 14.24 2.51
C ASN A 91 3.70 13.67 1.97
N GLU A 92 3.58 13.44 0.65
CA GLU A 92 2.38 12.84 0.03
C GLU A 92 2.71 11.48 -0.65
N PRO A 93 2.17 10.34 -0.16
CA PRO A 93 2.41 9.01 -0.75
C PRO A 93 1.60 8.80 -2.04
N ALA A 94 1.80 9.67 -3.03
CA ALA A 94 1.11 9.71 -4.31
C ALA A 94 1.75 8.80 -5.39
N PRO A 95 1.09 8.57 -6.55
CA PRO A 95 1.74 7.96 -7.70
C PRO A 95 2.91 8.82 -8.21
N ALA A 96 4.01 8.19 -8.64
CA ALA A 96 5.22 8.89 -9.13
C ALA A 96 4.92 9.97 -10.20
N THR A 97 3.94 9.74 -11.07
CA THR A 97 3.49 10.70 -12.10
C THR A 97 2.79 11.93 -11.52
N LYS A 98 2.04 11.81 -10.41
CA LYS A 98 1.44 12.98 -9.72
C LYS A 98 2.54 13.83 -9.08
N ILE A 99 3.50 13.19 -8.40
CA ILE A 99 4.62 13.86 -7.73
C ILE A 99 5.49 14.61 -8.75
N LEU A 100 5.83 13.97 -9.87
CA LEU A 100 6.60 14.61 -10.95
C LEU A 100 5.83 15.74 -11.66
N ARG A 101 4.50 15.64 -11.81
CA ARG A 101 3.69 16.74 -12.37
C ARG A 101 3.58 17.91 -11.39
N ALA A 102 3.47 17.66 -10.08
CA ALA A 102 3.51 18.72 -9.07
C ALA A 102 4.87 19.46 -9.09
N CYS A 103 5.98 18.73 -9.18
CA CYS A 103 7.31 19.32 -9.37
C CYS A 103 7.43 20.12 -10.68
N ALA A 104 6.93 19.59 -11.80
CA ALA A 104 6.92 20.34 -13.05
C ALA A 104 6.12 21.65 -12.96
N ASN A 105 4.95 21.63 -12.33
CA ASN A 105 4.14 22.83 -12.13
C ASN A 105 4.86 23.90 -11.29
N GLU A 106 5.51 23.51 -10.18
CA GLU A 106 6.28 24.42 -9.32
C GLU A 106 7.41 25.11 -10.10
N PHE A 107 8.18 24.34 -10.87
CA PHE A 107 9.31 24.84 -11.65
C PHE A 107 8.94 25.29 -13.09
N GLN A 108 7.65 25.50 -13.38
CA GLN A 108 7.13 26.00 -14.66
C GLN A 108 7.59 25.18 -15.89
N GLN A 109 7.73 23.87 -15.72
CA GLN A 109 8.13 22.92 -16.76
C GLN A 109 6.93 22.36 -17.52
N ASP A 110 7.14 21.91 -18.75
CA ASP A 110 6.09 21.36 -19.61
C ASP A 110 5.80 19.87 -19.34
N GLU A 111 4.71 19.33 -19.90
CA GLU A 111 4.41 17.91 -19.71
C GLU A 111 5.38 16.97 -20.46
N SER A 112 6.15 17.44 -21.46
CA SER A 112 7.23 16.62 -22.04
C SER A 112 8.40 16.44 -21.07
N TRP A 113 8.73 17.45 -20.24
CA TRP A 113 9.73 17.35 -19.18
C TRP A 113 9.43 16.18 -18.22
N CYS A 114 8.19 16.06 -17.72
CA CYS A 114 7.78 14.93 -16.88
C CYS A 114 8.04 13.58 -17.57
N ASN A 115 7.70 13.48 -18.86
CA ASN A 115 7.81 12.26 -19.66
C ASN A 115 9.26 11.90 -20.04
N LYS A 116 10.18 12.87 -20.00
CA LYS A 116 11.63 12.70 -20.17
C LYS A 116 12.26 12.30 -18.83
N VAL A 117 12.14 13.15 -17.80
CA VAL A 117 12.72 12.95 -16.46
C VAL A 117 12.36 11.58 -15.87
N ILE A 118 11.10 11.16 -15.96
CA ILE A 118 10.62 9.92 -15.32
C ILE A 118 11.35 8.64 -15.80
N ARG A 119 11.99 8.68 -16.98
CA ARG A 119 12.67 7.54 -17.61
C ARG A 119 14.14 7.39 -17.21
N PHE A 120 14.75 8.41 -16.59
CA PHE A 120 16.17 8.40 -16.27
C PHE A 120 16.44 8.00 -14.82
N SER A 121 17.59 7.35 -14.57
CA SER A 121 18.09 7.11 -13.21
C SER A 121 18.55 8.42 -12.57
N PRO A 122 18.26 8.65 -11.28
CA PRO A 122 18.82 9.77 -10.52
C PRO A 122 20.35 9.77 -10.50
N LEU A 123 20.98 10.94 -10.33
CA LEU A 123 22.43 10.99 -10.10
C LEU A 123 22.73 10.74 -8.62
N ASN A 124 23.50 9.68 -8.33
CA ASN A 124 23.78 9.19 -6.98
C ASN A 124 24.38 10.24 -6.03
N GLU A 125 25.17 11.17 -6.58
CA GLU A 125 25.76 12.29 -5.85
C GLU A 125 24.70 13.34 -5.47
N GLN A 126 23.86 13.76 -6.42
CA GLN A 126 22.76 14.71 -6.16
C GLN A 126 21.81 14.14 -5.11
N VAL A 127 21.39 12.87 -5.26
CA VAL A 127 20.57 12.17 -4.26
C VAL A 127 21.26 12.17 -2.90
N THR A 128 22.57 11.89 -2.85
CA THR A 128 23.34 11.92 -1.60
C THR A 128 23.37 13.31 -0.96
N ARG A 129 23.60 14.38 -1.73
CA ARG A 129 23.59 15.76 -1.19
C ARG A 129 22.20 16.15 -0.68
N VAL A 130 21.16 15.86 -1.46
CA VAL A 130 19.77 16.18 -1.12
C VAL A 130 19.29 15.44 0.12
N PHE A 131 19.62 14.16 0.30
CA PHE A 131 19.25 13.43 1.53
C PHE A 131 19.95 13.98 2.78
N HIS A 132 21.25 14.32 2.71
CA HIS A 132 21.91 14.97 3.85
C HIS A 132 21.28 16.35 4.17
N LYS A 133 20.86 17.10 3.14
CA LYS A 133 20.14 18.37 3.35
C LYS A 133 18.79 18.13 4.04
N LEU A 134 17.98 17.17 3.58
CA LEU A 134 16.70 16.82 4.20
C LEU A 134 16.83 16.27 5.63
N GLU A 135 17.96 15.65 5.95
CA GLU A 135 18.31 15.18 7.30
C GLU A 135 18.70 16.35 8.21
N ALA A 136 19.50 17.30 7.72
CA ALA A 136 19.83 18.55 8.43
C ALA A 136 18.59 19.45 8.66
N ASP A 137 17.76 19.61 7.62
CA ASP A 137 16.46 20.29 7.66
C ASP A 137 15.42 19.53 8.52
N SER A 138 15.80 18.39 9.10
CA SER A 138 15.00 17.60 10.04
C SER A 138 13.63 17.14 9.51
N ASN A 139 13.57 16.72 8.24
CA ASN A 139 12.32 16.23 7.63
C ASN A 139 11.72 15.07 8.46
N PRO A 140 10.47 15.17 8.95
CA PRO A 140 9.92 14.25 9.93
C PRO A 140 9.72 12.83 9.38
N HIS A 141 9.36 12.72 8.10
CA HIS A 141 9.18 11.43 7.44
C HIS A 141 10.52 10.73 7.18
N LEU A 142 11.56 11.46 6.78
CA LEU A 142 12.91 10.91 6.66
C LEU A 142 13.44 10.44 8.02
N ILE A 143 13.31 11.26 9.07
CA ILE A 143 13.68 10.88 10.44
C ILE A 143 12.91 9.62 10.89
N GLY A 144 11.61 9.53 10.59
CA GLY A 144 10.79 8.35 10.87
C GLY A 144 11.29 7.08 10.16
N LEU A 145 11.67 7.19 8.88
CA LEU A 145 12.24 6.10 8.09
C LEU A 145 13.62 5.64 8.58
N LEU A 146 14.45 6.58 9.06
CA LEU A 146 15.77 6.29 9.64
C LEU A 146 15.65 5.61 11.01
N LYS A 147 14.83 6.18 11.92
CA LYS A 147 14.57 5.60 13.26
C LYS A 147 14.08 4.16 13.18
N ASN A 148 13.13 3.89 12.27
CA ASN A 148 12.55 2.56 12.08
C ASN A 148 13.37 1.62 11.16
N ARG A 149 14.59 2.03 10.75
CA ARG A 149 15.48 1.26 9.86
C ARG A 149 14.86 0.83 8.52
N LEU A 150 13.83 1.54 8.07
CA LEU A 150 13.13 1.29 6.81
C LEU A 150 13.89 1.85 5.60
N PHE A 151 14.65 2.93 5.80
CA PHE A 151 15.46 3.54 4.76
C PHE A 151 16.70 2.69 4.40
N SER A 152 16.96 2.49 3.10
CA SER A 152 18.17 1.81 2.63
C SER A 152 18.77 2.56 1.43
N LYS A 153 19.81 3.36 1.68
CA LYS A 153 20.50 4.15 0.65
C LYS A 153 20.93 3.30 -0.55
N GLN A 154 21.48 2.11 -0.33
CA GLN A 154 21.88 1.19 -1.41
C GLN A 154 20.70 0.82 -2.31
N ARG A 155 19.55 0.44 -1.74
CA ARG A 155 18.35 0.08 -2.52
C ARG A 155 17.75 1.27 -3.27
N LEU A 156 17.88 2.49 -2.73
CA LEU A 156 17.41 3.71 -3.38
C LEU A 156 18.29 4.10 -4.58
N LEU A 157 19.62 4.02 -4.42
CA LEU A 157 20.58 4.31 -5.49
C LEU A 157 20.64 3.22 -6.57
N ALA A 158 20.15 2.01 -6.29
CA ALA A 158 19.98 0.94 -7.27
C ALA A 158 18.74 1.10 -8.18
N CYS A 159 18.00 2.21 -8.10
CA CYS A 159 16.81 2.44 -8.92
C CYS A 159 17.18 2.85 -10.36
N SER A 160 16.71 2.07 -11.33
CA SER A 160 16.92 2.30 -12.77
C SER A 160 16.29 3.60 -13.28
N ASP A 161 15.21 4.06 -12.66
CA ASP A 161 14.49 5.27 -13.05
C ASP A 161 13.84 6.00 -11.85
N TYR A 162 13.50 7.27 -12.05
CA TYR A 162 12.76 8.09 -11.07
C TYR A 162 11.41 7.47 -10.69
N ARG A 163 10.76 6.72 -11.58
CA ARG A 163 9.50 6.03 -11.28
C ARG A 163 9.67 4.97 -10.19
N SER A 164 10.72 4.16 -10.29
CA SER A 164 11.06 3.09 -9.34
C SER A 164 11.55 3.67 -8.02
N PHE A 165 12.36 4.73 -8.08
CA PHE A 165 12.80 5.52 -6.93
C PHE A 165 11.61 6.07 -6.11
N LEU A 166 10.68 6.79 -6.76
CA LEU A 166 9.50 7.35 -6.10
C LEU A 166 8.55 6.27 -5.57
N ASN A 167 8.38 5.16 -6.30
CA ASN A 167 7.59 4.01 -5.84
C ASN A 167 8.23 3.30 -4.63
N LEU A 168 9.56 3.30 -4.51
CA LEU A 168 10.27 2.74 -3.35
C LEU A 168 10.08 3.62 -2.11
N LEU A 169 10.23 4.94 -2.25
CA LEU A 169 9.92 5.90 -1.17
C LEU A 169 8.47 5.75 -0.69
N LYS A 170 7.49 5.70 -1.62
CA LYS A 170 6.09 5.46 -1.28
C LYS A 170 5.88 4.16 -0.47
N LYS A 171 6.50 3.05 -0.88
CA LYS A 171 6.40 1.78 -0.14
C LYS A 171 6.97 1.89 1.28
N TRP A 172 8.09 2.60 1.45
CA TRP A 172 8.68 2.82 2.77
C TRP A 172 7.79 3.68 3.68
N LEU A 173 7.13 4.72 3.14
CA LEU A 173 6.18 5.53 3.90
C LEU A 173 4.93 4.75 4.31
N GLN A 174 4.43 3.87 3.43
CA GLN A 174 3.33 2.96 3.76
C GLN A 174 3.71 1.99 4.88
N LEU A 175 4.94 1.45 4.87
CA LEU A 175 5.47 0.64 5.97
C LEU A 175 5.65 1.45 7.26
N LEU A 176 6.13 2.70 7.17
CA LEU A 176 6.28 3.59 8.33
C LEU A 176 4.93 3.83 9.01
N ALA A 177 3.89 4.17 8.25
CA ALA A 177 2.54 4.37 8.79
C ALA A 177 1.99 3.10 9.47
N MET A 178 2.26 1.91 8.91
CA MET A 178 1.88 0.64 9.53
C MET A 178 2.65 0.36 10.83
N VAL A 179 3.96 0.66 10.87
CA VAL A 179 4.78 0.51 12.08
C VAL A 179 4.32 1.46 13.17
N THR A 180 4.20 2.77 12.88
CA THR A 180 3.76 3.77 13.87
C THR A 180 2.36 3.50 14.41
N GLN A 181 1.43 2.96 13.60
CA GLN A 181 0.14 2.49 14.12
C GLN A 181 0.30 1.29 15.05
N LYS A 182 1.17 0.33 14.71
CA LYS A 182 1.41 -0.86 15.55
C LYS A 182 2.15 -0.54 16.85
N ASP A 183 3.02 0.45 16.87
CA ASP A 183 3.64 0.96 18.09
C ASP A 183 2.58 1.56 19.02
N ALA A 184 1.67 2.39 18.50
CA ALA A 184 0.56 2.95 19.27
C ALA A 184 -0.44 1.87 19.77
N ASP A 185 -0.73 0.86 18.95
CA ASP A 185 -1.54 -0.30 19.37
C ASP A 185 -0.85 -1.05 20.53
N LEU A 186 0.48 -1.22 20.47
CA LEU A 186 1.27 -1.90 21.50
C LEU A 186 1.37 -1.09 22.80
N GLU A 187 1.53 0.23 22.74
CA GLU A 187 1.50 1.11 23.92
C GLU A 187 0.15 1.03 24.64
N SER A 188 -0.96 1.07 23.88
CA SER A 188 -2.31 0.92 24.44
C SER A 188 -2.52 -0.44 25.10
N LEU A 189 -2.07 -1.53 24.45
CA LEU A 189 -2.13 -2.88 25.02
C LEU A 189 -1.22 -3.04 26.24
N HIS A 190 -0.05 -2.38 26.27
CA HIS A 190 0.83 -2.39 27.43
C HIS A 190 0.20 -1.68 28.64
N LEU A 191 -0.46 -0.53 28.44
CA LEU A 191 -1.14 0.19 29.52
C LEU A 191 -2.24 -0.67 30.14
N LEU A 192 -3.12 -1.24 29.32
CA LEU A 192 -4.17 -2.17 29.77
C LEU A 192 -3.59 -3.41 30.47
N ASN A 193 -2.43 -3.91 30.03
CA ASN A 193 -1.76 -5.03 30.69
C ASN A 193 -1.24 -4.69 32.09
N VAL A 194 -0.82 -3.44 32.32
CA VAL A 194 -0.42 -2.93 33.65
C VAL A 194 -1.64 -2.79 34.55
N GLU A 195 -2.72 -2.16 34.08
CA GLU A 195 -3.96 -2.00 34.83
C GLU A 195 -4.55 -3.36 35.27
N LEU A 196 -4.62 -4.33 34.36
CA LEU A 196 -5.10 -5.68 34.66
C LEU A 196 -4.18 -6.44 35.62
N LYS A 197 -2.86 -6.23 35.57
CA LYS A 197 -1.92 -6.78 36.56
C LYS A 197 -2.12 -6.15 37.94
N GLU A 198 -2.35 -4.85 38.02
CA GLU A 198 -2.67 -4.18 39.28
C GLU A 198 -3.99 -4.68 39.87
N GLU A 199 -5.06 -4.78 39.07
CA GLU A 199 -6.31 -5.39 39.54
C GLU A 199 -6.11 -6.82 40.03
N LEU A 200 -5.40 -7.66 39.27
CA LEU A 200 -5.14 -9.05 39.64
C LEU A 200 -4.34 -9.14 40.94
N ASN A 201 -3.35 -8.27 41.14
CA ASN A 201 -2.56 -8.20 42.37
C ASN A 201 -3.40 -7.72 43.57
N ARG A 202 -4.26 -6.71 43.39
CA ARG A 202 -5.19 -6.21 44.42
C ARG A 202 -6.16 -7.35 44.82
N LYS A 203 -6.82 -7.99 43.84
CA LYS A 203 -7.76 -9.10 44.05
C LYS A 203 -7.07 -10.32 44.68
N SER A 204 -5.84 -10.64 44.29
CA SER A 204 -5.05 -11.74 44.88
C SER A 204 -4.65 -11.45 46.34
N SER A 205 -4.26 -10.23 46.65
CA SER A 205 -3.98 -9.79 48.03
C SER A 205 -5.24 -9.88 48.91
N CYS A 206 -6.40 -9.47 48.40
CA CYS A 206 -7.68 -9.65 49.09
C CYS A 206 -8.00 -11.14 49.32
N LEU A 207 -7.80 -12.01 48.33
CA LEU A 207 -8.01 -13.46 48.47
C LEU A 207 -7.04 -14.11 49.48
N LEU A 208 -5.80 -13.62 49.60
CA LEU A 208 -4.86 -14.07 50.64
C LEU A 208 -5.32 -13.63 52.03
N MET A 209 -5.72 -12.36 52.21
CA MET A 209 -6.29 -11.84 53.46
C MET A 209 -7.58 -12.60 53.87
N ILE A 210 -8.40 -13.01 52.90
CA ILE A 210 -9.59 -13.85 53.13
C ILE A 210 -9.23 -15.28 53.56
N LYS A 211 -8.15 -15.86 53.03
CA LYS A 211 -7.68 -17.22 53.36
C LYS A 211 -6.91 -17.30 54.68
N GLN A 212 -6.27 -16.21 55.11
CA GLN A 212 -5.36 -16.18 56.27
C GLN A 212 -5.89 -15.36 57.46
N GLY A 213 -6.84 -14.45 57.23
CA GLY A 213 -7.39 -13.56 58.26
C GLY A 213 -8.46 -14.21 59.15
N GLU A 214 -8.67 -13.64 60.34
CA GLU A 214 -9.82 -14.02 61.16
C GLU A 214 -11.15 -13.76 60.45
N PRO A 215 -12.21 -14.52 60.77
CA PRO A 215 -13.59 -14.21 60.35
C PRO A 215 -14.02 -12.76 60.60
N LYS A 216 -13.46 -12.09 61.62
CA LYS A 216 -13.75 -10.69 61.94
C LYS A 216 -13.20 -9.72 60.89
N THR A 217 -11.97 -9.92 60.39
CA THR A 217 -11.35 -9.04 59.40
C THR A 217 -11.86 -9.35 57.99
N HIS A 218 -12.13 -10.62 57.68
CA HIS A 218 -12.81 -11.04 56.45
C HIS A 218 -14.20 -10.36 56.32
N ALA A 219 -14.97 -10.26 57.42
CA ALA A 219 -16.27 -9.57 57.41
C ALA A 219 -16.17 -8.06 57.05
N ALA A 220 -15.13 -7.37 57.50
CA ALA A 220 -14.86 -5.97 57.14
C ALA A 220 -14.44 -5.83 55.66
N LEU A 221 -13.52 -6.70 55.19
CA LEU A 221 -13.05 -6.72 53.81
C LEU A 221 -14.21 -6.93 52.81
N LEU A 222 -15.11 -7.90 53.06
CA LEU A 222 -16.28 -8.12 52.19
C LEU A 222 -17.19 -6.90 52.09
N LYS A 223 -17.33 -6.10 53.16
CA LYS A 223 -18.17 -4.89 53.13
C LYS A 223 -17.49 -3.74 52.38
N LYS A 224 -16.17 -3.65 52.43
CA LYS A 224 -15.37 -2.66 51.71
C LYS A 224 -15.35 -2.94 50.20
N GLU A 225 -15.02 -4.18 49.82
CA GLU A 225 -14.90 -4.56 48.40
C GLU A 225 -16.26 -4.79 47.72
N ILE A 226 -17.31 -5.11 48.48
CA ILE A 226 -18.69 -5.26 47.97
C ILE A 226 -19.67 -4.42 48.83
N PRO A 227 -19.74 -3.09 48.65
CA PRO A 227 -20.60 -2.21 49.45
C PRO A 227 -22.09 -2.55 49.40
N SER A 228 -22.57 -3.16 48.31
CA SER A 228 -23.94 -3.65 48.15
C SER A 228 -24.25 -4.92 48.97
N MET A 229 -23.23 -5.63 49.49
CA MET A 229 -23.43 -6.86 50.25
C MET A 229 -24.09 -6.57 51.60
N THR A 230 -25.15 -7.31 51.92
CA THR A 230 -25.88 -7.14 53.18
C THR A 230 -25.18 -7.81 54.34
N TYR A 231 -25.30 -7.25 55.55
CA TYR A 231 -24.78 -7.85 56.79
C TYR A 231 -25.26 -9.31 57.01
N LYS A 232 -26.42 -9.70 56.47
CA LYS A 232 -26.93 -11.09 56.50
C LYS A 232 -26.17 -12.01 55.53
N ALA A 233 -25.82 -11.52 54.34
CA ALA A 233 -25.01 -12.27 53.39
C ALA A 233 -23.57 -12.44 53.88
N ILE A 234 -22.95 -11.37 54.42
CA ILE A 234 -21.61 -11.41 55.02
C ILE A 234 -21.58 -12.38 56.21
N SER A 235 -22.57 -12.29 57.11
CA SER A 235 -22.76 -13.25 58.21
C SER A 235 -22.77 -14.72 57.75
N LYS A 236 -23.49 -15.04 56.67
CA LYS A 236 -23.50 -16.40 56.09
C LYS A 236 -22.16 -16.79 55.44
N ALA A 237 -21.51 -15.87 54.73
CA ALA A 237 -20.26 -16.13 54.03
C ALA A 237 -19.05 -16.35 54.97
N VAL A 238 -19.10 -15.78 56.18
CA VAL A 238 -17.96 -15.73 57.11
C VAL A 238 -18.20 -16.51 58.41
N GLY A 239 -19.36 -17.15 58.58
CA GLY A 239 -19.67 -18.00 59.73
C GLY A 239 -19.89 -17.26 61.06
N LEU A 240 -20.04 -15.93 61.02
CA LEU A 240 -20.27 -15.09 62.20
C LEU A 240 -21.74 -14.65 62.32
N SER A 241 -22.20 -14.35 63.55
CA SER A 241 -23.54 -13.79 63.74
C SER A 241 -23.67 -12.39 63.11
N ARG A 242 -24.86 -12.05 62.60
CA ARG A 242 -25.15 -10.71 62.03
C ARG A 242 -24.81 -9.56 62.99
N GLN A 243 -25.02 -9.74 64.30
CA GLN A 243 -24.69 -8.74 65.31
C GLN A 243 -23.18 -8.59 65.50
N THR A 244 -22.43 -9.69 65.51
CA THR A 244 -20.96 -9.68 65.58
C THR A 244 -20.35 -9.00 64.35
N VAL A 245 -20.89 -9.31 63.16
CA VAL A 245 -20.48 -8.74 61.88
C VAL A 245 -20.73 -7.22 61.84
N ALA A 246 -21.91 -6.75 62.20
CA ALA A 246 -22.19 -5.30 62.29
C ALA A 246 -21.23 -4.62 63.28
N LYS A 247 -21.13 -5.11 64.52
CA LYS A 247 -20.27 -4.55 65.57
C LYS A 247 -18.76 -4.52 65.23
N HIS A 248 -18.30 -5.25 64.21
CA HIS A 248 -16.91 -5.21 63.73
C HIS A 248 -16.74 -4.38 62.45
N ILE A 249 -17.71 -4.40 61.53
CA ILE A 249 -17.72 -3.51 60.36
C ILE A 249 -17.84 -2.06 60.82
N ASP A 250 -18.77 -1.76 61.73
CA ASP A 250 -19.07 -0.42 62.23
C ASP A 250 -18.00 0.08 63.25
N LYS A 251 -16.80 -0.52 63.22
CA LYS A 251 -15.65 -0.29 64.11
C LYS A 251 -14.29 -0.34 63.39
N ALA A 252 -14.25 -0.61 62.08
CA ALA A 252 -13.04 -0.87 61.29
C ALA A 252 -12.88 0.12 60.13
#